data_AF-A0AA36IMN6-F1
#
_entry.id   AF-A0AA36IMN6-F1
#
_cell.length_a   1.000
_cell.length_b   1.000
_cell.length_c   1.000
_cell.angle_alpha   90.00
_cell.angle_beta   90.00
_cell.angle_gamma   90.00
#
_symmetry.space_group_name_H-M   'P 1'
#
loop_
_entity.id
_entity.type
_entity.pdbx_description
1 polymer ?
#
loop_
_entity_poly.entity_id
_entity_poly.type
_entity_poly.pdbx_seq_one_letter_code
_entity_poly.pdbx_strand_id
1 'polypeptide(L)'
;MNACQPHGALPLASLAANIRSLDASSAIFSANSLPARAMDWARSKLSSASSAGRRAVTAIRGTSKSPKASSGAPHPIPPGKENMPCPINGMFLNSVEADRAREAADALRDMENDPDIVEERRAKDKVPELPLRPQPGPFVPLEVVQGAHRPSAATRAMVERIGGIPRLQQFTEKFYERSFVDPHIDRFIAEHSEPHGRRFAFWIAEKLGCGTPWTEERRTRPRKYMHFGDERMQVSHDRSSAHFAAWYSPKREGHKRGLHFVPEDARVWMRLHFWAARETGLFDEHPDFMDYYMRFIGHFVSVYSSKSPPFTRESARWSADPKNIQRYLEAGNRMTDVLGKDVEEELRKLPAEERIYTGSRAAIPSWPYNQA
;
A
#
# COMPACT_ATOMS: atom_id res chain seq x y z
N MET A 1 32.14 -50.87 -8.57
CA MET A 1 31.45 -52.11 -8.97
C MET A 1 30.60 -52.55 -7.80
N ASN A 2 29.29 -52.31 -7.84
CA ASN A 2 28.30 -52.93 -6.96
C ASN A 2 26.99 -52.93 -7.73
N ALA A 3 26.54 -54.13 -8.08
CA ALA A 3 25.37 -54.40 -8.90
C ALA A 3 24.15 -54.59 -7.99
N CYS A 4 23.09 -53.82 -8.24
CA CYS A 4 21.75 -54.09 -7.72
C CYS A 4 21.02 -55.01 -8.70
N GLN A 5 20.43 -56.09 -8.18
CA GLN A 5 19.44 -56.90 -8.89
C GLN A 5 18.00 -56.39 -8.67
N PRO A 6 17.06 -56.65 -9.59
CA PRO A 6 15.67 -56.19 -9.53
C PRO A 6 14.66 -57.32 -9.24
N HIS A 7 13.65 -57.04 -8.43
CA HIS A 7 12.38 -57.77 -8.33
C HIS A 7 11.35 -56.78 -7.73
N GLY A 8 10.07 -56.71 -8.11
CA GLY A 8 9.25 -57.47 -9.02
C GLY A 8 7.93 -56.71 -9.22
N ALA A 9 7.22 -57.02 -10.30
CA ALA A 9 5.97 -56.41 -10.71
C ALA A 9 4.73 -57.13 -10.15
N LEU A 10 3.58 -56.45 -10.30
CA LEU A 10 2.16 -56.89 -10.37
C LEU A 10 1.28 -56.58 -9.13
N PRO A 11 -0.06 -56.44 -9.27
CA PRO A 11 -0.87 -56.09 -10.46
C PRO A 11 -1.94 -54.99 -10.22
N LEU A 12 -2.52 -54.55 -11.35
CA LEU A 12 -3.78 -53.82 -11.48
C LEU A 12 -4.99 -54.66 -11.03
N ALA A 13 -5.90 -54.05 -10.25
CA ALA A 13 -7.30 -54.44 -10.21
C ALA A 13 -8.20 -53.22 -9.97
N SER A 14 -9.23 -53.15 -10.81
CA SER A 14 -10.31 -52.18 -10.90
C SER A 14 -11.31 -52.32 -9.74
N LEU A 15 -11.94 -51.22 -9.28
CA LEU A 15 -13.39 -51.22 -9.06
C LEU A 15 -14.00 -49.81 -9.03
N ALA A 16 -15.20 -49.77 -9.58
CA ALA A 16 -16.08 -48.66 -9.93
C ALA A 16 -16.56 -47.73 -8.79
N ALA A 17 -16.85 -46.50 -9.21
CA ALA A 17 -18.05 -45.69 -8.96
C ALA A 17 -18.63 -45.58 -7.53
N ASN A 18 -18.75 -44.34 -7.06
CA ASN A 18 -20.01 -43.89 -6.45
C ASN A 18 -20.21 -42.38 -6.61
N ILE A 19 -21.24 -42.03 -7.39
CA ILE A 19 -21.83 -40.70 -7.51
C ILE A 19 -23.01 -40.67 -6.53
N ARG A 20 -23.02 -39.70 -5.61
CA ARG A 20 -24.21 -39.13 -4.94
C ARG A 20 -23.89 -37.65 -4.77
N SER A 21 -24.41 -36.72 -5.57
CA SER A 21 -25.78 -36.20 -5.56
C SER A 21 -26.31 -35.98 -4.14
N LEU A 22 -26.15 -34.77 -3.66
CA LEU A 22 -27.10 -34.12 -2.75
C LEU A 22 -27.33 -32.70 -3.27
N ASP A 23 -28.54 -32.52 -3.76
CA ASP A 23 -29.17 -31.26 -4.12
C ASP A 23 -30.05 -30.86 -2.93
N ALA A 24 -29.94 -29.61 -2.45
CA ALA A 24 -30.93 -28.96 -1.58
C ALA A 24 -30.64 -27.46 -1.41
N SER A 25 -31.26 -26.67 -2.29
CA SER A 25 -32.07 -25.46 -2.03
C SER A 25 -31.76 -24.53 -0.84
N SER A 26 -31.44 -23.28 -1.22
CA SER A 26 -32.10 -22.01 -0.83
C SER A 26 -32.49 -21.69 0.62
N ALA A 27 -31.81 -20.68 1.19
CA ALA A 27 -32.36 -19.59 2.05
C ALA A 27 -31.31 -18.45 2.10
N ILE A 28 -31.47 -17.32 1.39
CA ILE A 28 -32.13 -16.06 1.79
C ILE A 28 -31.58 -15.42 3.09
N PHE A 29 -30.94 -14.25 2.90
CA PHE A 29 -30.60 -13.16 3.84
C PHE A 29 -29.72 -13.44 5.07
N SER A 30 -28.56 -12.77 5.13
CA SER A 30 -28.46 -11.52 5.89
C SER A 30 -27.15 -10.79 5.58
N ALA A 31 -27.27 -9.51 5.23
CA ALA A 31 -26.18 -8.60 5.00
C ALA A 31 -25.38 -8.37 6.30
N ASN A 32 -24.10 -8.76 6.32
CA ASN A 32 -23.14 -8.22 7.28
C ASN A 32 -22.44 -7.01 6.66
N SER A 33 -23.19 -5.92 6.59
CA SER A 33 -22.65 -4.56 6.50
C SER A 33 -22.15 -4.12 7.87
N LEU A 34 -20.83 -3.96 8.06
CA LEU A 34 -20.27 -3.08 9.10
C LEU A 34 -18.88 -2.55 8.72
N PRO A 35 -18.56 -1.26 9.00
CA PRO A 35 -19.51 -0.17 9.18
C PRO A 35 -19.19 1.06 8.32
N ALA A 36 -20.26 1.70 7.87
CA ALA A 36 -20.34 3.11 7.48
C ALA A 36 -19.86 4.10 8.57
N ARG A 37 -19.38 3.62 9.75
CA ARG A 37 -19.03 4.43 10.92
C ARG A 37 -17.77 5.27 10.77
N ALA A 38 -16.77 4.82 10.02
CA ALA A 38 -15.58 5.65 9.75
C ALA A 38 -15.93 6.90 8.90
N MET A 39 -16.94 6.77 8.03
CA MET A 39 -17.48 7.87 7.23
C MET A 39 -18.49 8.73 8.01
N ASP A 40 -19.25 8.11 8.92
CA ASP A 40 -20.15 8.84 9.84
C ASP A 40 -19.38 9.68 10.86
N TRP A 41 -18.16 9.30 11.24
CA TRP A 41 -17.29 10.13 12.07
C TRP A 41 -16.95 11.48 11.43
N ALA A 42 -16.49 11.43 10.17
CA ALA A 42 -16.18 12.63 9.40
C ALA A 42 -17.44 13.50 9.21
N ARG A 43 -18.61 12.91 8.95
CA ARG A 43 -19.90 13.63 8.87
C ARG A 43 -20.39 14.18 10.22
N SER A 44 -20.23 13.44 11.30
CA SER A 44 -20.68 13.81 12.64
C SER A 44 -19.92 15.01 13.18
N LYS A 45 -18.59 15.05 12.98
CA LYS A 45 -17.78 16.24 13.29
C LYS A 45 -18.16 17.46 12.44
N LEU A 46 -18.46 17.27 11.16
CA LEU A 46 -18.94 18.34 10.27
C LEU A 46 -20.30 18.94 10.69
N SER A 47 -21.24 18.11 11.15
CA SER A 47 -22.58 18.58 11.56
C SER A 47 -22.58 19.26 12.94
N SER A 48 -21.64 18.91 13.82
CA SER A 48 -21.51 19.51 15.16
C SER A 48 -20.82 20.88 15.16
N ALA A 49 -20.04 21.20 14.12
CA ALA A 49 -19.41 22.50 13.94
C ALA A 49 -20.36 23.57 13.35
N SER A 50 -21.44 23.16 12.67
CA SER A 50 -22.38 24.08 12.02
C SER A 50 -23.56 24.54 12.90
N SER A 51 -23.76 23.97 14.09
CA SER A 51 -24.94 24.26 14.93
C SER A 51 -24.67 25.12 16.18
N ALA A 52 -23.43 25.53 16.45
CA ALA A 52 -23.11 26.40 17.58
C ALA A 52 -23.18 27.88 17.21
N GLY A 53 -24.39 28.37 16.91
CA GLY A 53 -24.60 29.74 16.49
C GLY A 53 -26.02 30.23 16.72
N ARG A 54 -26.52 30.20 17.96
CA ARG A 54 -27.53 31.15 18.51
C ARG A 54 -27.88 30.89 19.98
N ARG A 55 -27.77 31.97 20.76
CA ARG A 55 -28.43 32.32 22.03
C ARG A 55 -27.96 31.68 23.36
N ALA A 56 -27.48 32.57 24.23
CA ALA A 56 -28.13 33.03 25.48
C ALA A 56 -27.12 33.12 26.63
N VAL A 57 -26.91 34.36 27.10
CA VAL A 57 -26.12 34.70 28.26
C VAL A 57 -26.83 34.19 29.52
N THR A 58 -26.18 33.34 30.31
CA THR A 58 -26.48 33.22 31.74
C THR A 58 -25.22 32.82 32.49
N ALA A 59 -24.86 33.62 33.49
CA ALA A 59 -23.65 33.50 34.29
C ALA A 59 -23.77 32.35 35.31
N ILE A 60 -22.75 31.49 35.39
CA ILE A 60 -22.48 30.66 36.57
C ILE A 60 -20.97 30.63 36.85
N ARG A 61 -20.64 31.01 38.09
CA ARG A 61 -19.32 30.98 38.72
C ARG A 61 -19.02 29.53 39.15
N GLY A 62 -17.84 29.01 38.83
CA GLY A 62 -17.39 27.71 39.32
C GLY A 62 -15.91 27.48 39.03
N THR A 63 -15.09 27.58 40.08
CA THR A 63 -13.65 27.32 40.05
C THR A 63 -13.36 25.83 40.13
N SER A 64 -12.61 25.25 39.18
CA SER A 64 -11.77 24.10 39.48
C SER A 64 -10.55 24.03 38.54
N LYS A 65 -9.38 23.83 39.15
CA LYS A 65 -8.09 23.69 38.47
C LYS A 65 -7.86 22.22 38.14
N SER A 66 -7.37 21.94 36.93
CA SER A 66 -6.60 20.73 36.63
C SER A 66 -5.60 21.08 35.51
N PRO A 67 -4.31 20.70 35.63
CA PRO A 67 -3.33 21.01 34.61
C PRO A 67 -3.36 19.93 33.52
N LYS A 68 -3.53 20.34 32.26
CA LYS A 68 -3.15 19.52 31.11
C LYS A 68 -2.02 20.24 30.37
N ALA A 69 -0.92 19.52 30.18
CA ALA A 69 0.17 19.93 29.31
C ALA A 69 -0.35 20.03 27.88
N SER A 70 -0.47 21.25 27.36
CA SER A 70 -0.68 21.51 25.94
C SER A 70 0.66 21.84 25.29
N SER A 71 0.90 21.25 24.12
CA SER A 71 1.93 21.68 23.19
C SER A 71 1.70 23.16 22.86
N GLY A 72 2.51 24.03 23.45
CA GLY A 72 2.38 25.47 23.32
C GLY A 72 2.52 25.95 21.88
N ALA A 73 1.68 26.92 21.50
CA ALA A 73 1.90 27.72 20.31
C ALA A 73 3.33 28.30 20.32
N PRO A 74 3.94 28.58 19.16
CA PRO A 74 5.31 29.11 19.05
C PRO A 74 5.53 30.48 19.74
N HIS A 75 4.49 31.06 20.32
CA HIS A 75 4.52 32.25 21.16
C HIS A 75 3.49 32.14 22.31
N PRO A 76 3.70 32.81 23.45
CA PRO A 76 2.75 32.81 24.56
C PRO A 76 1.41 33.42 24.13
N ILE A 77 0.32 32.66 24.29
CA ILE A 77 -1.04 33.19 24.11
C ILE A 77 -1.39 33.94 25.40
N PRO A 78 -1.81 35.23 25.34
CA PRO A 78 -2.20 35.96 26.53
C PRO A 78 -3.36 35.26 27.26
N PRO A 79 -3.37 35.23 28.61
CA PRO A 79 -4.46 34.63 29.38
C PRO A 79 -5.83 35.20 28.97
N GLY A 80 -6.80 34.33 28.68
CA GLY A 80 -8.16 34.72 28.26
C GLY A 80 -8.34 34.89 26.75
N LYS A 81 -7.33 34.56 25.92
CA LYS A 81 -7.39 34.61 24.45
C LYS A 81 -7.31 33.22 23.80
N GLU A 82 -7.49 32.14 24.56
CA GLU A 82 -7.27 30.75 24.12
C GLU A 82 -8.21 30.31 22.99
N ASN A 83 -9.34 31.02 22.80
CA ASN A 83 -10.33 30.75 21.75
C ASN A 83 -10.45 31.87 20.70
N MET A 84 -9.51 32.81 20.67
CA MET A 84 -9.52 33.90 19.68
C MET A 84 -8.66 33.51 18.46
N PRO A 85 -9.05 33.88 17.23
CA PRO A 85 -8.24 33.63 16.06
C PRO A 85 -6.89 34.32 16.24
N CYS A 86 -5.79 33.67 15.83
CA CYS A 86 -4.47 34.26 15.93
C CYS A 86 -4.47 35.62 15.20
N PRO A 87 -4.12 36.74 15.85
CA PRO A 87 -4.21 38.06 15.24
C PRO A 87 -3.27 38.24 14.03
N ILE A 88 -2.24 37.40 13.89
CA ILE A 88 -1.27 37.46 12.79
C ILE A 88 -1.77 36.68 11.56
N ASN A 89 -2.51 35.58 11.76
CA ASN A 89 -2.81 34.62 10.69
C ASN A 89 -4.31 34.40 10.47
N GLY A 90 -5.18 34.91 11.37
CA GLY A 90 -6.62 34.67 11.37
C GLY A 90 -7.06 33.22 11.63
N MET A 91 -6.12 32.27 11.71
CA MET A 91 -6.43 30.84 11.86
C MET A 91 -6.58 30.43 13.32
N PHE A 92 -7.59 29.58 13.58
CA PHE A 92 -7.77 28.90 14.85
C PHE A 92 -6.91 27.63 14.86
N LEU A 93 -6.24 27.33 15.97
CA LEU A 93 -5.51 26.06 16.13
C LEU A 93 -6.41 24.84 15.84
N ASN A 94 -7.69 24.93 16.22
CA ASN A 94 -8.66 23.86 16.02
C ASN A 94 -9.10 23.69 14.56
N SER A 95 -9.00 24.72 13.69
CA SER A 95 -9.44 24.59 12.29
C SER A 95 -8.45 23.80 11.45
N VAL A 96 -7.14 23.99 11.69
CA VAL A 96 -6.08 23.29 10.93
C VAL A 96 -6.11 21.78 11.18
N GLU A 97 -6.35 21.36 12.42
CA GLU A 97 -6.49 19.93 12.74
C GLU A 97 -7.75 19.31 12.12
N ALA A 98 -8.87 20.05 12.13
CA ALA A 98 -10.11 19.61 11.51
C ALA A 98 -10.00 19.49 9.98
N ASP A 99 -9.35 20.45 9.32
CA ASP A 99 -9.12 20.40 7.88
C ASP A 99 -8.22 19.22 7.48
N ARG A 100 -7.14 18.96 8.24
CA ARG A 100 -6.27 17.79 8.01
C ARG A 100 -6.99 16.47 8.23
N ALA A 101 -7.84 16.38 9.25
CA ALA A 101 -8.66 15.20 9.49
C ALA A 101 -9.64 14.96 8.33
N ARG A 102 -10.20 16.03 7.76
CA ARG A 102 -11.06 15.95 6.57
C ARG A 102 -10.28 15.46 5.35
N GLU A 103 -9.11 16.03 5.08
CA GLU A 103 -8.23 15.62 3.97
C GLU A 103 -7.82 14.14 4.07
N ALA A 104 -7.44 13.67 5.27
CA ALA A 104 -7.09 12.28 5.49
C ALA A 104 -8.28 11.33 5.31
N ALA A 105 -9.48 11.75 5.74
CA ALA A 105 -10.70 10.98 5.52
C ALA A 105 -11.12 10.94 4.05
N ASP A 106 -10.92 12.03 3.32
CA ASP A 106 -11.17 12.11 1.87
C ASP A 106 -10.23 11.18 1.10
N ALA A 107 -8.94 11.16 1.42
CA ALA A 107 -8.03 10.26 0.72
C ALA A 107 -8.10 8.81 1.17
N LEU A 108 -8.46 8.54 2.44
CA LEU A 108 -8.82 7.18 2.82
C LEU A 108 -9.95 6.71 1.92
N ARG A 109 -11.03 7.49 1.79
CA ARG A 109 -12.15 7.18 0.90
C ARG A 109 -11.73 7.02 -0.56
N ASP A 110 -10.85 7.87 -1.08
CA ASP A 110 -10.35 7.75 -2.45
C ASP A 110 -9.56 6.45 -2.65
N MET A 111 -8.71 6.10 -1.68
CA MET A 111 -8.01 4.82 -1.65
C MET A 111 -8.98 3.65 -1.52
N GLU A 112 -10.02 3.75 -0.70
CA GLU A 112 -11.04 2.71 -0.55
C GLU A 112 -11.89 2.51 -1.82
N ASN A 113 -12.04 3.57 -2.62
CA ASN A 113 -12.74 3.57 -3.90
C ASN A 113 -11.83 3.20 -5.08
N ASP A 114 -10.53 2.99 -4.85
CA ASP A 114 -9.60 2.51 -5.86
C ASP A 114 -10.10 1.16 -6.42
N PRO A 115 -10.22 1.01 -7.76
CA PRO A 115 -10.76 -0.20 -8.36
C PRO A 115 -10.06 -1.48 -7.89
N ASP A 116 -8.73 -1.45 -7.74
CA ASP A 116 -7.96 -2.59 -7.26
C ASP A 116 -8.29 -2.97 -5.80
N ILE A 117 -8.56 -1.99 -4.93
CA ILE A 117 -8.98 -2.24 -3.54
C ILE A 117 -10.41 -2.76 -3.48
N VAL A 118 -11.31 -2.18 -4.27
CA VAL A 118 -12.70 -2.64 -4.36
C VAL A 118 -12.74 -4.10 -4.81
N GLU A 119 -11.89 -4.49 -5.75
CA GLU A 119 -11.80 -5.88 -6.21
C GLU A 119 -11.19 -6.83 -5.20
N GLU A 120 -10.12 -6.44 -4.50
CA GLU A 120 -9.57 -7.21 -3.38
C GLU A 120 -10.64 -7.48 -2.29
N ARG A 121 -11.59 -6.55 -2.08
CA ARG A 121 -12.72 -6.77 -1.15
C ARG A 121 -13.74 -7.77 -1.71
N ARG A 122 -14.06 -7.69 -3.00
CA ARG A 122 -15.02 -8.59 -3.68
C ARG A 122 -14.50 -10.02 -3.82
N ALA A 123 -13.20 -10.20 -4.03
CA ALA A 123 -12.57 -11.50 -4.23
C ALA A 123 -12.63 -12.41 -2.99
N LYS A 124 -12.94 -11.87 -1.80
CA LYS A 124 -13.09 -12.65 -0.55
C LYS A 124 -14.08 -13.82 -0.67
N ASP A 125 -15.00 -13.77 -1.63
CA ASP A 125 -16.10 -14.74 -1.79
C ASP A 125 -15.97 -15.65 -3.02
N LYS A 126 -14.88 -15.58 -3.80
CA LYS A 126 -14.69 -16.39 -5.02
C LYS A 126 -13.26 -16.90 -5.15
N VAL A 127 -13.08 -18.21 -5.31
CA VAL A 127 -11.80 -18.82 -5.70
C VAL A 127 -11.83 -19.13 -7.19
N PRO A 128 -10.95 -18.55 -8.01
CA PRO A 128 -10.86 -18.92 -9.42
C PRO A 128 -10.03 -20.20 -9.57
N GLU A 129 -10.54 -21.16 -10.33
CA GLU A 129 -9.80 -22.34 -10.76
C GLU A 129 -9.33 -22.14 -12.20
N LEU A 130 -8.01 -22.14 -12.44
CA LEU A 130 -7.43 -22.05 -13.78
C LEU A 130 -6.29 -23.06 -13.90
N PRO A 131 -6.26 -23.94 -14.92
CA PRO A 131 -5.11 -24.81 -15.15
C PRO A 131 -4.15 -24.30 -16.24
N LEU A 132 -2.96 -24.93 -16.25
CA LEU A 132 -2.00 -25.18 -17.34
C LEU A 132 -0.75 -24.29 -17.58
N ARG A 133 0.24 -25.03 -18.14
CA ARG A 133 1.72 -24.97 -18.15
C ARG A 133 2.42 -23.72 -18.71
N PRO A 134 3.66 -23.42 -18.26
CA PRO A 134 4.47 -22.31 -18.76
C PRO A 134 5.23 -22.62 -20.07
N GLN A 135 5.23 -21.65 -20.98
CA GLN A 135 6.13 -21.51 -22.14
C GLN A 135 7.12 -20.34 -21.88
N PRO A 136 8.30 -20.30 -22.51
CA PRO A 136 9.17 -19.12 -22.49
C PRO A 136 8.46 -17.91 -23.13
N GLY A 137 8.44 -16.77 -22.44
CA GLY A 137 7.38 -15.77 -22.59
C GLY A 137 7.68 -14.62 -23.55
N PRO A 138 6.82 -14.33 -24.55
CA PRO A 138 6.80 -13.04 -25.25
C PRO A 138 6.47 -11.88 -24.28
N PHE A 139 6.61 -10.64 -24.75
CA PHE A 139 6.12 -9.45 -24.05
C PHE A 139 4.71 -9.69 -23.49
N VAL A 140 4.53 -9.47 -22.19
CA VAL A 140 3.22 -9.62 -21.55
C VAL A 140 2.67 -8.23 -21.23
N PRO A 141 1.47 -7.89 -21.72
CA PRO A 141 0.84 -6.60 -21.47
C PRO A 141 0.41 -6.49 -20.01
N LEU A 142 0.45 -5.27 -19.47
CA LEU A 142 -0.14 -4.95 -18.18
C LEU A 142 -1.64 -4.77 -18.36
N GLU A 143 -2.42 -5.83 -18.11
CA GLU A 143 -3.88 -5.79 -18.26
C GLU A 143 -4.52 -4.96 -17.15
N VAL A 144 -5.12 -3.82 -17.53
CA VAL A 144 -5.86 -2.95 -16.61
C VAL A 144 -7.23 -2.68 -17.20
N VAL A 145 -8.28 -3.13 -16.51
CA VAL A 145 -9.67 -3.01 -16.93
C VAL A 145 -10.42 -2.14 -15.94
N GLN A 146 -11.00 -1.03 -16.42
CA GLN A 146 -11.68 -0.04 -15.57
C GLN A 146 -10.79 0.53 -14.45
N GLY A 147 -9.48 0.57 -14.70
CA GLY A 147 -8.48 1.06 -13.75
C GLY A 147 -8.02 0.04 -12.72
N ALA A 148 -8.53 -1.20 -12.73
CA ALA A 148 -8.06 -2.30 -11.89
C ALA A 148 -7.14 -3.24 -12.66
N HIS A 149 -6.04 -3.65 -12.06
CA HIS A 149 -5.17 -4.70 -12.60
C HIS A 149 -5.91 -6.05 -12.71
N ARG A 150 -5.68 -6.77 -13.82
CA ARG A 150 -6.19 -8.12 -14.04
C ARG A 150 -5.02 -9.11 -14.14
N PRO A 151 -5.02 -10.19 -13.34
CA PRO A 151 -4.09 -11.29 -13.55
C PRO A 151 -4.48 -12.05 -14.83
N SER A 152 -3.48 -12.62 -15.50
CA SER A 152 -3.67 -13.50 -16.65
C SER A 152 -2.86 -14.78 -16.50
N ALA A 153 -3.12 -15.78 -17.36
CA ALA A 153 -2.32 -17.00 -17.38
C ALA A 153 -0.82 -16.70 -17.63
N ALA A 154 -0.53 -15.64 -18.39
CA ALA A 154 0.83 -15.22 -18.68
C ALA A 154 1.55 -14.62 -17.46
N THR A 155 0.86 -13.79 -16.65
CA THR A 155 1.45 -13.23 -15.42
C THR A 155 1.73 -14.30 -14.39
N ARG A 156 0.83 -15.28 -14.27
CA ARG A 156 1.05 -16.44 -13.40
C ARG A 156 2.23 -17.28 -13.86
N ALA A 157 2.32 -17.57 -15.17
CA ALA A 157 3.44 -18.32 -15.73
C ALA A 157 4.78 -17.61 -15.50
N MET A 158 4.84 -16.28 -15.53
CA MET A 158 6.06 -15.55 -15.13
C MET A 158 6.45 -15.83 -13.68
N VAL A 159 5.49 -15.75 -12.75
CA VAL A 159 5.77 -16.00 -11.33
C VAL A 159 6.27 -17.43 -11.13
N GLU A 160 5.68 -18.42 -11.81
CA GLU A 160 6.18 -19.79 -11.81
C GLU A 160 7.63 -19.88 -12.32
N ARG A 161 7.95 -19.20 -13.43
CA ARG A 161 9.31 -19.20 -14.03
C ARG A 161 10.37 -18.60 -13.11
N ILE A 162 10.05 -17.60 -12.30
CA ILE A 162 11.01 -17.03 -11.35
C ILE A 162 11.21 -17.89 -10.10
N GLY A 163 10.48 -19.00 -9.93
CA GLY A 163 10.53 -19.85 -8.75
C GLY A 163 9.38 -19.63 -7.76
N GLY A 164 8.30 -18.97 -8.19
CA GLY A 164 7.05 -18.87 -7.46
C GLY A 164 7.09 -17.94 -6.25
N ILE A 165 6.16 -18.18 -5.30
CA ILE A 165 6.06 -17.45 -4.03
C ILE A 165 7.38 -17.43 -3.23
N PRO A 166 8.15 -18.54 -3.11
CA PRO A 166 9.43 -18.51 -2.39
C PRO A 166 10.40 -17.46 -2.93
N ARG A 167 10.48 -17.29 -4.25
CA ARG A 167 11.33 -16.27 -4.86
C ARG A 167 10.84 -14.86 -4.56
N LEU A 168 9.53 -14.62 -4.71
CA LEU A 168 8.92 -13.34 -4.35
C LEU A 168 9.18 -13.00 -2.88
N GLN A 169 9.09 -13.98 -1.98
CA GLN A 169 9.34 -13.82 -0.55
C GLN A 169 10.80 -13.46 -0.27
N GLN A 170 11.77 -14.15 -0.87
CA GLN A 170 13.19 -13.82 -0.71
C GLN A 170 13.47 -12.36 -1.09
N PHE A 171 12.91 -11.94 -2.22
CA PHE A 171 13.00 -10.58 -2.71
C PHE A 171 12.34 -9.56 -1.75
N THR A 172 11.09 -9.79 -1.34
CA THR A 172 10.38 -8.82 -0.50
C THR A 172 10.91 -8.79 0.93
N GLU A 173 11.44 -9.89 1.46
CA GLU A 173 12.18 -9.90 2.72
C GLU A 173 13.43 -9.03 2.62
N LYS A 174 14.20 -9.17 1.53
CA LYS A 174 15.36 -8.32 1.28
C LYS A 174 14.98 -6.83 1.20
N PHE A 175 13.85 -6.52 0.57
CA PHE A 175 13.32 -5.16 0.53
C PHE A 175 13.02 -4.60 1.92
N TYR A 176 12.41 -5.40 2.80
CA TYR A 176 12.10 -4.95 4.16
C TYR A 176 13.35 -4.86 5.06
N GLU A 177 14.35 -5.73 4.90
CA GLU A 177 15.66 -5.55 5.54
C GLU A 177 16.24 -4.16 5.24
N ARG A 178 16.18 -3.74 3.97
CA ARG A 178 16.62 -2.39 3.54
C ARG A 178 15.74 -1.29 4.12
N SER A 179 14.43 -1.50 4.11
CA SER A 179 13.46 -0.53 4.62
C SER A 179 13.58 -0.28 6.12
N PHE A 180 13.93 -1.29 6.91
CA PHE A 180 14.07 -1.15 8.37
C PHE A 180 15.29 -0.32 8.77
N VAL A 181 16.33 -0.28 7.94
CA VAL A 181 17.55 0.50 8.20
C VAL A 181 17.53 1.89 7.57
N ASP A 182 16.54 2.18 6.72
CA ASP A 182 16.31 3.50 6.14
C ASP A 182 15.47 4.37 7.10
N PRO A 183 16.01 5.45 7.68
CA PRO A 183 15.31 6.26 8.67
C PRO A 183 14.09 6.99 8.10
N HIS A 184 14.01 7.20 6.78
CA HIS A 184 12.87 7.82 6.13
C HIS A 184 11.73 6.82 5.87
N ILE A 185 12.03 5.58 5.50
CA ILE A 185 11.00 4.55 5.29
C ILE A 185 10.56 3.90 6.60
N ASP A 186 11.48 3.67 7.53
CA ASP A 186 11.18 2.97 8.80
C ASP A 186 10.05 3.63 9.60
N ARG A 187 9.93 4.95 9.51
CA ARG A 187 8.85 5.69 10.20
C ARG A 187 7.45 5.30 9.72
N PHE A 188 7.31 4.65 8.57
CA PHE A 188 6.02 4.14 8.07
C PHE A 188 5.75 2.69 8.49
N ILE A 189 6.72 2.03 9.11
CA ILE A 189 6.65 0.62 9.53
C ILE A 189 6.40 0.57 11.03
N ALA A 190 5.25 0.03 11.43
CA ALA A 190 4.86 -0.01 12.84
C ALA A 190 5.78 -0.88 13.70
N GLU A 191 6.05 -2.11 13.27
CA GLU A 191 6.79 -3.13 14.02
C GLU A 191 7.65 -3.97 13.06
N HIS A 192 8.92 -4.19 13.37
CA HIS A 192 9.82 -5.00 12.52
C HIS A 192 9.57 -6.51 12.61
N SER A 193 8.94 -6.96 13.70
CA SER A 193 8.69 -8.38 13.97
C SER A 193 7.54 -8.96 13.15
N GLU A 194 6.77 -8.14 12.43
CA GLU A 194 5.73 -8.64 11.55
C GLU A 194 6.32 -9.24 10.26
N PRO A 195 5.65 -10.23 9.66
CA PRO A 195 6.13 -10.90 8.45
C PRO A 195 5.85 -10.05 7.19
N HIS A 196 6.38 -8.82 7.14
CA HIS A 196 6.13 -7.84 6.08
C HIS A 196 6.51 -8.35 4.70
N GLY A 197 7.71 -8.93 4.55
CA GLY A 197 8.18 -9.52 3.30
C GLY A 197 7.24 -10.59 2.79
N ARG A 198 6.91 -11.59 3.62
CA ARG A 198 5.96 -12.66 3.27
C ARG A 198 4.58 -12.12 2.88
N ARG A 199 4.03 -11.17 3.65
CA ARG A 199 2.75 -10.52 3.37
C ARG A 199 2.75 -9.83 2.00
N PHE A 200 3.83 -9.13 1.68
CA PHE A 200 3.98 -8.46 0.40
C PHE A 200 4.14 -9.45 -0.76
N ALA A 201 4.92 -10.52 -0.58
CA ALA A 201 5.05 -11.59 -1.57
C ALA A 201 3.70 -12.27 -1.87
N PHE A 202 2.90 -12.53 -0.83
CA PHE A 202 1.56 -13.09 -0.99
C PHE A 202 0.64 -12.15 -1.77
N TRP A 203 0.70 -10.83 -1.49
CA TRP A 203 -0.07 -9.85 -2.24
C TRP A 203 0.36 -9.79 -3.72
N ILE A 204 1.67 -9.78 -4.01
CA ILE A 204 2.18 -9.83 -5.40
C ILE A 204 1.69 -11.11 -6.08
N ALA A 205 1.86 -12.27 -5.43
CA ALA A 205 1.46 -13.56 -5.99
C ALA A 205 -0.04 -13.60 -6.33
N GLU A 206 -0.90 -13.15 -5.41
CA GLU A 206 -2.34 -13.06 -5.64
C GLU A 206 -2.67 -12.10 -6.80
N LYS A 207 -2.04 -10.91 -6.83
CA LYS A 207 -2.21 -9.96 -7.93
C LYS A 207 -1.75 -10.49 -9.28
N LEU A 208 -0.75 -11.37 -9.31
CA LEU A 208 -0.27 -11.99 -10.55
C LEU A 208 -0.96 -13.32 -10.89
N GLY A 209 -1.99 -13.72 -10.13
CA GLY A 209 -2.85 -14.87 -10.45
C GLY A 209 -2.42 -16.20 -9.83
N CYS A 210 -1.57 -16.20 -8.80
CA CYS A 210 -1.04 -17.39 -8.15
C CYS A 210 -1.92 -17.86 -6.97
N GLY A 211 -3.24 -17.90 -7.16
CA GLY A 211 -4.20 -18.27 -6.12
C GLY A 211 -4.51 -17.13 -5.14
N THR A 212 -4.91 -17.47 -3.91
CA THR A 212 -5.39 -16.54 -2.88
C THR A 212 -4.55 -16.48 -1.58
N PRO A 213 -3.20 -16.55 -1.63
CA PRO A 213 -2.38 -16.64 -0.41
C PRO A 213 -2.50 -15.40 0.49
N TRP A 214 -2.70 -14.20 -0.09
CA TRP A 214 -2.88 -12.97 0.68
C TRP A 214 -4.24 -12.94 1.37
N THR A 215 -5.29 -13.29 0.63
CA THR A 215 -6.65 -13.38 1.17
C THR A 215 -6.75 -14.44 2.27
N GLU A 216 -6.10 -15.59 2.11
CA GLU A 216 -6.07 -16.67 3.11
C GLU A 216 -5.31 -16.28 4.38
N GLU A 217 -4.09 -15.74 4.28
CA GLU A 217 -3.33 -15.29 5.45
C GLU A 217 -4.11 -14.22 6.23
N ARG A 218 -4.73 -13.26 5.52
CA ARG A 218 -5.51 -12.18 6.13
C ARG A 218 -6.67 -12.68 6.99
N ARG A 219 -7.32 -13.79 6.62
CA ARG A 219 -8.43 -14.37 7.41
C ARG A 219 -7.99 -14.76 8.82
N THR A 220 -6.73 -15.13 8.98
CA THR A 220 -6.15 -15.61 10.25
C THR A 220 -5.31 -14.57 10.98
N ARG A 221 -5.07 -13.41 10.35
CA ARG A 221 -4.20 -12.37 10.90
C ARG A 221 -4.76 -11.81 12.21
N PRO A 222 -3.95 -11.68 13.28
CA PRO A 222 -4.36 -11.01 14.50
C PRO A 222 -4.90 -9.60 14.22
N ARG A 223 -6.03 -9.26 14.83
CA ARG A 223 -6.64 -7.94 14.67
C ARG A 223 -5.83 -6.92 15.47
N LYS A 224 -5.28 -5.92 14.78
CA LYS A 224 -4.61 -4.77 15.39
C LYS A 224 -5.55 -3.57 15.39
N TYR A 225 -5.40 -2.71 16.40
CA TYR A 225 -6.21 -1.51 16.53
C TYR A 225 -5.33 -0.31 16.81
N MET A 226 -5.67 0.83 16.22
CA MET A 226 -5.04 2.12 16.50
C MET A 226 -6.10 3.15 16.88
N HIS A 227 -5.68 4.12 17.69
CA HIS A 227 -6.51 5.25 18.08
C HIS A 227 -6.29 6.44 17.16
N PHE A 228 -7.38 7.01 16.68
CA PHE A 228 -7.42 8.21 15.84
C PHE A 228 -8.31 9.24 16.54
N GLY A 229 -7.72 10.03 17.43
CA GLY A 229 -8.49 10.81 18.40
C GLY A 229 -9.26 9.89 19.35
N ASP A 230 -10.57 10.08 19.46
CA ASP A 230 -11.44 9.26 20.33
C ASP A 230 -11.85 7.92 19.69
N GLU A 231 -11.55 7.71 18.40
CA GLU A 231 -11.94 6.51 17.68
C GLU A 231 -10.91 5.40 17.78
N ARG A 232 -11.38 4.15 17.85
CA ARG A 232 -10.54 2.95 17.76
C ARG A 232 -10.89 2.20 16.48
N MET A 233 -9.95 2.15 15.54
CA MET A 233 -10.13 1.50 14.24
C MET A 233 -9.25 0.26 14.13
N GLN A 234 -9.77 -0.80 13.49
CA GLN A 234 -8.95 -1.95 13.14
C GLN A 234 -8.02 -1.56 11.99
N VAL A 235 -6.72 -1.79 12.16
CA VAL A 235 -5.67 -1.42 11.21
C VAL A 235 -4.82 -2.62 10.79
N SER A 236 -4.02 -2.43 9.74
CA SER A 236 -3.04 -3.42 9.25
C SER A 236 -3.62 -4.78 8.91
N HIS A 237 -4.93 -4.84 8.62
CA HIS A 237 -5.63 -6.06 8.23
C HIS A 237 -5.62 -6.26 6.71
N ASP A 238 -5.54 -5.17 5.95
CA ASP A 238 -5.49 -5.16 4.49
C ASP A 238 -4.61 -4.01 3.99
N ARG A 239 -4.48 -3.89 2.66
CA ARG A 239 -3.62 -2.88 2.04
C ARG A 239 -4.03 -1.48 2.50
N SER A 240 -5.30 -1.10 2.35
CA SER A 240 -5.80 0.24 2.68
C SER A 240 -5.58 0.59 4.15
N SER A 241 -6.01 -0.29 5.06
CA SER A 241 -5.90 -0.07 6.51
C SER A 241 -4.45 -0.07 7.01
N ALA A 242 -3.53 -0.81 6.36
CA ALA A 242 -2.10 -0.76 6.67
C ALA A 242 -1.47 0.57 6.23
N HIS A 243 -1.78 1.06 5.04
CA HIS A 243 -1.26 2.34 4.55
C HIS A 243 -1.84 3.52 5.34
N PHE A 244 -3.12 3.45 5.71
CA PHE A 244 -3.74 4.43 6.61
C PHE A 244 -3.03 4.46 7.98
N ALA A 245 -2.74 3.30 8.57
CA ALA A 245 -1.96 3.24 9.80
C ALA A 245 -0.55 3.84 9.65
N ALA A 246 0.11 3.60 8.51
CA ALA A 246 1.41 4.21 8.22
C ALA A 246 1.35 5.74 8.17
N TRP A 247 0.26 6.32 7.64
CA TRP A 247 0.08 7.78 7.65
C TRP A 247 0.05 8.36 9.06
N TYR A 248 -0.53 7.63 10.01
CA TYR A 248 -0.62 8.06 11.41
C TYR A 248 0.45 7.45 12.31
N SER A 249 1.50 6.88 11.73
CA SER A 249 2.56 6.24 12.51
C SER A 249 3.14 7.18 13.57
N PRO A 250 3.28 6.72 14.83
CA PRO A 250 3.87 7.53 15.89
C PRO A 250 5.35 7.84 15.65
N LYS A 251 6.02 7.10 14.77
CA LYS A 251 7.42 7.37 14.38
C LYS A 251 7.55 8.62 13.48
N ARG A 252 6.46 9.09 12.87
CA ARG A 252 6.46 10.32 12.05
C ARG A 252 6.43 11.56 12.93
N GLU A 253 6.99 12.66 12.41
CA GLU A 253 6.93 13.98 13.01
C GLU A 253 5.46 14.38 13.24
N GLY A 254 5.15 14.97 14.40
CA GLY A 254 3.76 15.23 14.80
C GLY A 254 2.96 16.03 13.76
N HIS A 255 3.59 17.01 13.10
CA HIS A 255 2.97 17.84 12.07
C HIS A 255 2.80 17.13 10.71
N LYS A 256 3.39 15.94 10.52
CA LYS A 256 3.28 15.11 9.30
C LYS A 256 2.35 13.91 9.48
N ARG A 257 1.94 13.58 10.71
CA ARG A 257 0.99 12.48 10.95
C ARG A 257 -0.35 12.79 10.29
N GLY A 258 -0.91 11.80 9.61
CA GLY A 258 -2.12 11.90 8.80
C GLY A 258 -1.90 12.36 7.37
N LEU A 259 -0.73 12.92 7.02
CA LEU A 259 -0.42 13.28 5.63
C LEU A 259 -0.15 12.02 4.80
N HIS A 260 -0.61 11.99 3.55
CA HIS A 260 -0.40 10.84 2.67
C HIS A 260 1.06 10.72 2.25
N PHE A 261 1.35 9.64 1.52
CA PHE A 261 2.63 9.49 0.86
C PHE A 261 2.79 10.57 -0.20
N VAL A 262 3.95 11.20 -0.20
CA VAL A 262 4.36 12.16 -1.21
C VAL A 262 5.31 11.50 -2.21
N PRO A 263 5.58 12.11 -3.38
CA PRO A 263 6.47 11.52 -4.38
C PRO A 263 7.85 11.13 -3.86
N GLU A 264 8.41 11.87 -2.90
CA GLU A 264 9.68 11.50 -2.27
C GLU A 264 9.59 10.17 -1.51
N ASP A 265 8.51 9.93 -0.76
CA ASP A 265 8.31 8.66 -0.02
C ASP A 265 8.26 7.49 -1.01
N ALA A 266 7.50 7.65 -2.10
CA ALA A 266 7.37 6.65 -3.15
C ALA A 266 8.70 6.38 -3.89
N ARG A 267 9.48 7.43 -4.17
CA ARG A 267 10.79 7.30 -4.85
C ARG A 267 11.79 6.54 -3.98
N VAL A 268 11.89 6.84 -2.69
CA VAL A 268 12.76 6.12 -1.76
C VAL A 268 12.33 4.66 -1.67
N TRP A 269 11.03 4.41 -1.49
CA TRP A 269 10.46 3.06 -1.48
C TRP A 269 10.81 2.27 -2.74
N MET A 270 10.59 2.84 -3.93
CA MET A 270 10.87 2.16 -5.22
C MET A 270 12.35 1.87 -5.42
N ARG A 271 13.25 2.78 -4.99
CA ARG A 271 14.70 2.58 -5.11
C ARG A 271 15.20 1.45 -4.22
N LEU A 272 14.75 1.37 -2.96
CA LEU A 272 15.05 0.25 -2.08
C LEU A 272 14.47 -1.06 -2.61
N HIS A 273 13.25 -1.01 -3.15
CA HIS A 273 12.56 -2.16 -3.74
C HIS A 273 13.33 -2.71 -4.94
N PHE A 274 13.68 -1.88 -5.92
CA PHE A 274 14.45 -2.34 -7.08
C PHE A 274 15.88 -2.74 -6.73
N TRP A 275 16.51 -2.12 -5.73
CA TRP A 275 17.80 -2.58 -5.23
C TRP A 275 17.71 -3.99 -4.64
N ALA A 276 16.71 -4.28 -3.80
CA ALA A 276 16.49 -5.64 -3.27
C ALA A 276 16.22 -6.68 -4.37
N ALA A 277 15.49 -6.30 -5.43
CA ALA A 277 15.29 -7.17 -6.59
C ALA A 277 16.61 -7.51 -7.30
N ARG A 278 17.56 -6.57 -7.38
CA ARG A 278 18.89 -6.82 -7.94
C ARG A 278 19.72 -7.73 -7.06
N GLU A 279 19.75 -7.47 -5.75
CA GLU A 279 20.53 -8.30 -4.80
C GLU A 279 20.05 -9.75 -4.74
N THR A 280 18.78 -9.98 -5.06
CA THR A 280 18.25 -11.32 -5.16
C THR A 280 18.45 -11.94 -6.54
N GLY A 281 18.89 -11.20 -7.55
CA GLY A 281 19.17 -11.72 -8.90
C GLY A 281 18.00 -11.61 -9.88
N LEU A 282 16.85 -11.04 -9.49
CA LEU A 282 15.66 -10.97 -10.37
C LEU A 282 15.91 -10.18 -11.67
N PHE A 283 16.72 -9.12 -11.62
CA PHE A 283 17.03 -8.33 -12.82
C PHE A 283 17.91 -9.08 -13.83
N ASP A 284 18.83 -9.92 -13.35
CA ASP A 284 19.81 -10.59 -14.20
C ASP A 284 19.29 -11.95 -14.68
N GLU A 285 18.60 -12.69 -13.81
CA GLU A 285 18.06 -14.02 -14.09
C GLU A 285 16.71 -13.97 -14.82
N HIS A 286 15.91 -12.92 -14.57
CA HIS A 286 14.52 -12.81 -15.03
C HIS A 286 14.17 -11.41 -15.56
N PRO A 287 14.87 -10.90 -16.59
CA PRO A 287 14.66 -9.56 -17.11
C PRO A 287 13.26 -9.35 -17.70
N ASP A 288 12.62 -10.40 -18.23
CA ASP A 288 11.24 -10.36 -18.73
C ASP A 288 10.23 -10.12 -17.60
N PHE A 289 10.40 -10.81 -16.47
CA PHE A 289 9.62 -10.56 -15.27
C PHE A 289 9.85 -9.13 -14.76
N MET A 290 11.09 -8.66 -14.70
CA MET A 290 11.39 -7.34 -14.17
C MET A 290 10.89 -6.20 -15.05
N ASP A 291 10.88 -6.35 -16.37
CA ASP A 291 10.22 -5.39 -17.27
C ASP A 291 8.72 -5.27 -16.95
N TYR A 292 8.02 -6.40 -16.88
CA TYR A 292 6.62 -6.43 -16.49
C TYR A 292 6.42 -5.84 -15.08
N TYR A 293 7.27 -6.24 -14.14
CA TYR A 293 7.14 -5.88 -12.74
C TYR A 293 7.37 -4.39 -12.49
N MET A 294 8.25 -3.73 -13.25
CA MET A 294 8.38 -2.27 -13.22
C MET A 294 7.10 -1.58 -13.67
N ARG A 295 6.46 -2.06 -14.74
CA ARG A 295 5.17 -1.53 -15.21
C ARG A 295 4.07 -1.73 -14.17
N PHE A 296 4.02 -2.94 -13.58
CA PHE A 296 3.11 -3.29 -12.48
C PHE A 296 3.28 -2.36 -11.27
N ILE A 297 4.51 -2.13 -10.78
CA ILE A 297 4.78 -1.22 -9.67
C ILE A 297 4.42 0.23 -10.03
N GLY A 298 4.74 0.68 -11.24
CA GLY A 298 4.37 2.02 -11.71
C GLY A 298 2.86 2.26 -11.70
N HIS A 299 2.06 1.24 -11.99
CA HIS A 299 0.60 1.31 -11.86
C HIS A 299 0.16 1.43 -10.39
N PHE A 300 0.61 0.52 -9.52
CA PHE A 300 0.18 0.51 -8.13
C PHE A 300 0.67 1.71 -7.32
N VAL A 301 1.84 2.26 -7.63
CA VAL A 301 2.35 3.45 -6.93
C VAL A 301 1.48 4.70 -7.22
N SER A 302 0.75 4.70 -8.34
CA SER A 302 -0.14 5.81 -8.71
C SER A 302 -1.32 5.99 -7.75
N VAL A 303 -1.72 4.93 -7.04
CA VAL A 303 -2.78 4.97 -6.01
C VAL A 303 -2.36 5.84 -4.82
N TYR A 304 -1.06 5.85 -4.50
CA TYR A 304 -0.53 6.61 -3.38
C TYR A 304 -0.17 8.04 -3.76
N SER A 305 0.33 8.22 -4.98
CA SER A 305 0.69 9.51 -5.51
C SER A 305 0.74 9.48 -7.03
N SER A 306 -0.17 10.21 -7.67
CA SER A 306 -0.28 10.28 -9.14
C SER A 306 0.96 10.87 -9.82
N LYS A 307 1.83 11.58 -9.09
CA LYS A 307 3.11 12.12 -9.59
C LYS A 307 4.28 11.14 -9.48
N SER A 308 4.09 9.98 -8.85
CA SER A 308 5.16 9.00 -8.62
C SER A 308 5.47 8.07 -9.81
N PRO A 309 4.50 7.63 -10.63
CA PRO A 309 4.77 6.69 -11.73
C PRO A 309 5.91 7.09 -12.68
N PRO A 310 6.05 8.38 -13.10
CA PRO A 310 7.19 8.83 -13.91
C PRO A 310 8.57 8.42 -13.39
N PHE A 311 8.74 8.33 -12.06
CA PHE A 311 10.02 8.01 -11.44
C PHE A 311 10.33 6.52 -11.38
N THR A 312 9.40 5.62 -11.75
CA THR A 312 9.61 4.18 -11.56
C THR A 312 10.83 3.65 -12.32
N ARG A 313 10.97 4.02 -13.60
CA ARG A 313 12.13 3.64 -14.42
C ARG A 313 13.41 4.31 -13.94
N GLU A 314 13.31 5.56 -13.47
CA GLU A 314 14.45 6.26 -12.85
C GLU A 314 14.92 5.54 -11.58
N SER A 315 14.03 5.15 -10.69
CA SER A 315 14.34 4.37 -9.49
C SER A 315 14.98 3.02 -9.83
N ALA A 316 14.50 2.35 -10.88
CA ALA A 316 15.11 1.10 -11.36
C ALA A 316 16.52 1.30 -11.92
N ARG A 317 16.77 2.39 -12.68
CA ARG A 317 18.12 2.77 -13.14
C ARG A 317 19.02 3.20 -11.99
N TRP A 318 18.49 3.94 -11.01
CA TRP A 318 19.24 4.36 -9.83
C TRP A 318 19.82 3.16 -9.09
N SER A 319 19.01 2.12 -8.90
CA SER A 319 19.44 0.89 -8.22
C SER A 319 20.50 0.08 -8.99
N ALA A 320 20.66 0.33 -10.29
CA ALA A 320 21.63 -0.37 -11.14
C ALA A 320 23.06 0.16 -10.98
N ASP A 321 23.23 1.39 -10.48
CA ASP A 321 24.53 2.04 -10.36
C ASP A 321 25.10 1.83 -8.94
N PRO A 322 26.20 1.08 -8.77
CA PRO A 322 26.82 0.87 -7.47
C PRO A 322 27.24 2.17 -6.78
N LYS A 323 27.54 3.25 -7.53
CA LYS A 323 27.90 4.54 -6.96
C LYS A 323 26.71 5.19 -6.24
N ASN A 324 25.49 4.96 -6.72
CA ASN A 324 24.29 5.43 -6.05
C ASN A 324 24.09 4.73 -4.70
N ILE A 325 24.26 3.41 -4.69
CA ILE A 325 24.19 2.60 -3.48
C ILE A 325 25.26 3.03 -2.47
N GLN A 326 26.50 3.22 -2.94
CA GLN A 326 27.58 3.69 -2.10
C GLN A 326 27.28 5.06 -1.47
N ARG A 327 26.81 6.04 -2.26
CA ARG A 327 26.40 7.36 -1.74
C ARG A 327 25.27 7.27 -0.72
N TYR A 328 24.31 6.38 -0.94
CA TYR A 328 23.22 6.13 0.00
C TYR A 328 23.73 5.59 1.35
N LEU A 329 24.64 4.62 1.31
CA LEU A 329 25.27 4.03 2.50
C LEU A 329 26.13 5.06 3.25
N GLU A 330 26.97 5.83 2.53
CA GLU A 330 27.80 6.91 3.08
C GLU A 330 26.96 8.02 3.72
N ALA A 331 25.76 8.27 3.20
CA ALA A 331 24.79 9.21 3.77
C ALA A 331 24.01 8.63 4.97
N GLY A 332 24.42 7.48 5.52
CA GLY A 332 23.78 6.85 6.66
C GLY A 332 22.40 6.29 6.31
N ASN A 333 22.31 5.56 5.18
CA ASN A 333 21.08 5.00 4.64
C ASN A 333 20.02 6.06 4.31
N ARG A 334 20.42 7.22 3.78
CA ARG A 334 19.50 8.32 3.47
C ARG A 334 19.65 8.80 2.03
N MET A 335 18.55 8.82 1.28
CA MET A 335 18.52 9.32 -0.11
C MET A 335 18.47 10.86 -0.17
N THR A 336 19.61 11.52 0.08
CA THR A 336 19.74 12.99 0.07
C THR A 336 19.51 13.62 -1.31
N ASP A 337 19.57 12.82 -2.38
CA ASP A 337 19.24 13.21 -3.74
C ASP A 337 17.73 13.15 -4.04
N VAL A 338 16.90 12.63 -3.13
CA VAL A 338 15.43 12.56 -3.25
C VAL A 338 14.74 13.46 -2.22
N LEU A 339 15.16 13.36 -0.96
CA LEU A 339 14.45 14.01 0.15
C LEU A 339 14.58 15.54 0.10
N GLY A 340 13.44 16.22 0.14
CA GLY A 340 13.36 17.68 0.08
C GLY A 340 13.63 18.28 -1.30
N LYS A 341 13.58 17.49 -2.37
CA LYS A 341 13.69 18.00 -3.75
C LYS A 341 12.33 18.41 -4.29
N ASP A 342 12.31 19.45 -5.12
CA ASP A 342 11.10 19.86 -5.83
C ASP A 342 10.72 18.84 -6.90
N VAL A 343 9.48 18.37 -6.87
CA VAL A 343 9.02 17.28 -7.75
C VAL A 343 9.02 17.70 -9.21
N GLU A 344 8.68 18.95 -9.51
CA GLU A 344 8.61 19.45 -10.90
C GLU A 344 10.01 19.61 -11.49
N GLU A 345 10.96 20.10 -10.70
CA GLU A 345 12.37 20.14 -11.09
C GLU A 345 12.95 18.74 -11.34
N GLU A 346 12.61 17.77 -10.48
CA GLU A 346 13.05 16.38 -10.64
C GLU A 346 12.42 15.72 -11.87
N LEU A 347 11.14 15.98 -12.17
CA LEU A 347 10.48 15.49 -13.39
C LEU A 347 11.17 16.00 -14.65
N ARG A 348 11.63 17.26 -14.67
CA ARG A 348 12.34 17.82 -15.83
C ARG A 348 13.66 17.12 -16.15
N LYS A 349 14.27 16.43 -15.16
CA LYS A 349 15.51 15.66 -15.34
C LYS A 349 15.29 14.31 -16.02
N LEU A 350 14.05 13.81 -16.05
CA LEU A 350 13.72 12.55 -16.71
C LEU A 350 13.72 12.70 -18.24
N PRO A 351 13.90 11.62 -19.01
CA PRO A 351 13.62 11.63 -20.45
C PRO A 351 12.19 12.09 -20.73
N ALA A 352 11.96 12.82 -21.83
CA ALA A 352 10.70 13.51 -22.09
C ALA A 352 9.48 12.58 -22.10
N GLU A 353 9.66 11.38 -22.65
CA GLU A 353 8.69 10.30 -22.74
C GLU A 353 8.32 9.66 -21.39
N GLU A 354 9.14 9.85 -20.34
CA GLU A 354 8.86 9.34 -19.00
C GLU A 354 8.14 10.37 -18.11
N ARG A 355 8.16 11.65 -18.48
CA ARG A 355 7.59 12.74 -17.66
C ARG A 355 6.08 12.71 -17.57
N ILE A 356 5.42 12.14 -18.57
CA ILE A 356 3.97 12.20 -18.75
C ILE A 356 3.32 10.93 -18.20
N TYR A 357 2.55 11.07 -17.14
CA TYR A 357 1.64 10.05 -16.64
C TYR A 357 0.19 10.47 -16.85
N THR A 358 -0.54 9.76 -17.72
CA THR A 358 -1.95 10.06 -18.00
C THR A 358 -2.93 9.24 -17.17
N GLY A 359 -2.46 8.19 -16.49
CA GLY A 359 -3.31 7.27 -15.72
C GLY A 359 -3.92 6.15 -16.55
N SER A 360 -4.38 5.09 -15.87
CA SER A 360 -4.99 3.91 -16.50
C SER A 360 -6.34 4.19 -17.17
N ARG A 361 -6.98 5.32 -16.86
CA ARG A 361 -8.29 5.73 -17.40
C ARG A 361 -8.19 6.70 -18.57
N ALA A 362 -6.99 7.11 -18.98
CA ALA A 362 -6.83 8.00 -20.11
C ALA A 362 -7.19 7.29 -21.43
N ALA A 363 -7.73 8.05 -22.39
CA ALA A 363 -8.04 7.52 -23.73
C ALA A 363 -6.80 6.96 -24.43
N ILE A 364 -5.64 7.59 -24.20
CA ILE A 364 -4.33 7.12 -24.61
C ILE A 364 -3.48 7.00 -23.34
N PRO A 365 -3.46 5.82 -22.71
CA PRO A 365 -2.66 5.64 -21.51
C PRO A 365 -1.17 5.72 -21.87
N SER A 366 -0.40 6.50 -21.13
CA SER A 366 1.05 6.54 -21.26
C SER A 366 1.70 5.34 -20.55
N TRP A 367 3.02 5.28 -20.51
CA TRP A 367 3.73 4.33 -19.65
C TRP A 367 3.13 4.38 -18.22
N PRO A 368 2.79 3.26 -17.57
CA PRO A 368 3.28 1.88 -17.81
C PRO A 368 2.44 0.97 -18.73
N TYR A 369 1.39 1.46 -19.41
CA TYR A 369 0.40 0.57 -20.02
C TYR A 369 0.67 0.20 -21.49
N ASN A 370 1.29 1.11 -22.25
CA ASN A 370 1.35 1.01 -23.73
C ASN A 370 2.78 1.08 -24.29
N GLN A 371 3.62 0.06 -24.11
CA GLN A 371 4.87 -0.11 -24.87
C GLN A 371 5.22 -1.60 -24.92
N ALA A 372 5.34 -2.18 -26.12
CA ALA A 372 6.10 -3.41 -26.38
C ALA A 372 7.47 -3.02 -26.93
#